data_AF-A0A4Y2NE77-F1
#
_entry.id   AF-A0A4Y2NE77-F1
#
_cell.length_a   1.000
_cell.length_b   1.000
_cell.length_c   1.000
_cell.angle_alpha   90.00
_cell.angle_beta   90.00
_cell.angle_gamma   90.00
#
_symmetry.space_group_name_H-M   'P 1'
#
loop_
_entity.id
_entity.type
_entity.pdbx_description
1 polymer ?
#
loop_
_entity_poly.entity_id
_entity_poly.type
_entity_poly.pdbx_seq_one_letter_code
_entity_poly.pdbx_strand_id
1 'polypeptide(L)'
;MKSYISSDIAQSMNCEPISTVNLKQSLFGAIETDEVSYRNYVIELSNVDNSYKCKLEVLGQNRICSEIKQIPSGPWLKEFKMHGIKLTDLENSPLKVDTEIKLLIGADVAGKLFTGKIIPLKFNITAVHTRLGWTVLEKLFDSEPSIESKHSLMISSLLTQTQCISDLWSLDVLGITGSAHR
;
A
#
# COMPACT_ATOMS: atom_id res chain seq x y z
N MET A 1 -2.46 -9.68 -1.13
CA MET A 1 -1.48 -9.06 -0.21
C MET A 1 -2.16 -8.73 1.11
N LYS A 2 -1.57 -9.17 2.22
CA LYS A 2 -2.03 -8.87 3.59
C LYS A 2 -1.57 -7.49 4.05
N SER A 3 -2.27 -6.93 5.01
CA SER A 3 -1.84 -5.70 5.70
C SER A 3 -0.84 -6.01 6.83
N TYR A 4 0.13 -5.12 7.04
CA TYR A 4 1.21 -5.28 8.01
C TYR A 4 1.41 -4.03 8.85
N ILE A 5 1.80 -4.21 10.11
CA ILE A 5 2.21 -3.15 11.02
C ILE A 5 3.61 -3.45 11.54
N SER A 6 4.41 -2.41 11.75
CA SER A 6 5.72 -2.58 12.34
C SER A 6 5.60 -2.93 13.83
N SER A 7 6.42 -3.88 14.30
CA SER A 7 6.33 -4.40 15.67
C SER A 7 6.50 -3.31 16.74
N ASP A 8 7.36 -2.31 16.46
CA ASP A 8 7.59 -1.14 17.32
C ASP A 8 6.33 -0.27 17.48
N ILE A 9 5.60 -0.02 16.38
CA ILE A 9 4.36 0.74 16.43
C ILE A 9 3.27 -0.05 17.16
N ALA A 10 3.09 -1.34 16.84
CA ALA A 10 2.13 -2.19 17.55
C ALA A 10 2.38 -2.18 19.07
N GLN A 11 3.65 -2.23 19.50
CA GLN A 11 4.03 -2.15 20.90
C GLN A 11 3.75 -0.75 21.50
N SER A 12 4.13 0.32 20.80
CA SER A 12 3.89 1.70 21.29
C SER A 12 2.40 2.03 21.45
N MET A 13 1.55 1.40 20.62
CA MET A 13 0.09 1.51 20.70
C MET A 13 -0.53 0.57 21.75
N ASN A 14 0.28 -0.22 22.46
CA ASN A 14 -0.16 -1.27 23.38
C ASN A 14 -1.17 -2.25 22.74
N CYS A 15 -0.94 -2.61 21.47
CA CYS A 15 -1.77 -3.58 20.78
C CYS A 15 -1.46 -4.99 21.30
N GLU A 16 -2.49 -5.66 21.83
CA GLU A 16 -2.39 -7.08 22.19
C GLU A 16 -2.63 -7.96 20.95
N PRO A 17 -1.79 -8.99 20.73
CA PRO A 17 -1.98 -9.90 19.62
C PRO A 17 -3.26 -10.72 19.82
N ILE A 18 -4.13 -10.74 18.81
CA ILE A 18 -5.39 -11.49 18.84
C ILE A 18 -5.19 -12.95 18.45
N SER A 19 -4.14 -13.25 17.67
CA SER A 19 -3.81 -14.60 17.22
C SER A 19 -2.39 -14.63 16.66
N THR A 20 -1.95 -15.81 16.24
CA THR A 20 -0.72 -16.03 15.49
C THR A 20 -1.05 -16.80 14.22
N VAL A 21 -0.46 -16.37 13.10
CA VAL A 21 -0.70 -16.92 11.77
C VAL A 21 0.64 -17.31 11.16
N ASN A 22 0.74 -18.55 10.69
CA ASN A 22 1.90 -18.99 9.92
C ASN A 22 1.66 -18.74 8.44
N LEU A 23 2.65 -18.16 7.76
CA LEU A 23 2.55 -17.81 6.35
C LEU A 23 3.83 -18.17 5.61
N LYS A 24 3.65 -18.66 4.39
CA LYS A 24 4.68 -18.77 3.36
C LYS A 24 4.46 -17.65 2.35
N GLN A 25 5.54 -17.01 1.89
CA GLN A 25 5.46 -15.97 0.86
C GLN A 25 5.99 -16.51 -0.47
N SER A 26 5.22 -16.31 -1.53
CA SER A 26 5.65 -16.55 -2.91
C SER A 26 6.00 -15.22 -3.57
N LEU A 27 7.23 -15.12 -4.07
CA LEU A 27 7.82 -13.93 -4.67
C LEU A 27 7.99 -14.13 -6.18
N PHE A 28 8.27 -13.03 -6.90
CA PHE A 28 8.59 -13.10 -8.33
C PHE A 28 9.79 -14.03 -8.59
N GLY A 29 9.72 -14.76 -9.70
CA GLY A 29 10.69 -15.80 -10.02
C GLY A 29 10.39 -17.14 -9.35
N ALA A 30 9.16 -17.34 -8.86
CA ALA A 30 8.73 -18.56 -8.14
C ALA A 30 9.60 -18.87 -6.92
N ILE A 31 10.13 -17.83 -6.27
CA ILE A 31 10.87 -17.96 -5.02
C ILE A 31 9.85 -18.09 -3.90
N GLU A 32 9.95 -19.15 -3.11
CA GLU A 32 9.15 -19.32 -1.92
C GLU A 32 10.02 -19.13 -0.67
N THR A 33 9.50 -18.41 0.31
CA THR A 33 10.15 -18.31 1.63
C THR A 33 9.87 -19.56 2.45
N ASP A 34 10.60 -19.76 3.55
CA ASP A 34 10.15 -20.68 4.59
C ASP A 34 8.84 -20.18 5.23
N GLU A 35 8.16 -21.07 5.94
CA GLU A 35 7.00 -20.70 6.75
C GLU A 35 7.46 -19.84 7.95
N VAL A 36 6.87 -18.66 8.09
CA VAL A 36 7.16 -17.71 9.16
C VAL A 36 5.89 -17.45 9.97
N SER A 37 6.05 -17.37 11.30
CA SER A 37 4.96 -17.10 12.23
C SER A 37 4.82 -15.60 12.50
N TYR A 38 3.62 -15.07 12.30
CA TYR A 38 3.29 -13.66 12.46
C TYR A 38 2.25 -13.47 13.57
N ARG A 39 2.46 -12.48 14.43
CA ARG A 39 1.42 -12.05 15.37
C ARG A 39 0.39 -11.22 14.61
N ASN A 40 -0.89 -11.52 14.81
CA ASN A 40 -1.99 -10.77 14.21
C ASN A 40 -2.56 -9.80 15.24
N TYR A 41 -2.87 -8.58 14.81
CA TYR A 41 -3.40 -7.51 15.63
C TYR A 41 -4.62 -6.89 14.97
N VAL A 42 -5.51 -6.29 15.76
CA VAL A 42 -6.57 -5.42 15.25
C VAL A 42 -6.22 -3.99 15.62
N ILE A 43 -6.13 -3.12 14.61
CA ILE A 43 -5.91 -1.69 14.79
C ILE A 43 -7.10 -0.89 14.29
N GLU A 44 -7.29 0.31 14.83
CA GLU A 44 -8.23 1.30 14.30
C GLU A 44 -7.45 2.42 13.61
N LEU A 45 -7.75 2.64 12.33
CA LEU A 45 -7.24 3.77 11.56
C LEU A 45 -8.30 4.85 11.46
N SER A 46 -7.83 6.10 11.43
CA SER A 46 -8.64 7.26 11.14
C SER A 46 -7.94 8.13 10.10
N ASN A 47 -8.72 8.88 9.35
CA ASN A 47 -8.16 9.99 8.56
C ASN A 47 -7.86 11.18 9.48
N VAL A 48 -7.09 12.15 8.97
CA VAL A 48 -6.56 13.27 9.78
C VAL A 48 -7.64 14.10 10.47
N ASP A 49 -8.81 14.28 9.84
CA ASP A 49 -9.93 15.03 10.41
C ASP A 49 -10.90 14.18 11.23
N ASN A 50 -10.61 12.88 11.41
CA ASN A 50 -11.44 11.89 12.10
C ASN A 50 -12.85 11.69 11.53
N SER A 51 -13.16 12.18 10.32
CA SER A 51 -14.45 11.95 9.67
C SER A 51 -14.65 10.51 9.20
N TYR A 52 -13.57 9.74 9.05
CA TYR A 52 -13.60 8.33 8.72
C TYR A 52 -12.75 7.52 9.68
N LYS A 53 -13.28 6.36 10.08
CA LYS A 53 -12.56 5.36 10.87
C LYS A 53 -12.82 3.96 10.34
N CYS A 54 -11.82 3.09 10.43
CA CYS A 54 -12.00 1.67 10.16
C CYS A 54 -11.08 0.81 11.01
N LYS A 55 -11.57 -0.38 11.37
CA LYS A 55 -10.73 -1.42 11.97
C LYS A 55 -10.21 -2.35 10.89
N LEU A 56 -8.96 -2.78 11.01
CA LEU A 56 -8.39 -3.81 10.16
C LEU A 56 -7.47 -4.73 10.95
N GLU A 57 -7.37 -5.96 10.46
CA GLU A 57 -6.38 -6.93 10.92
C GLU A 57 -5.05 -6.68 10.21
N VAL A 58 -3.96 -6.72 10.97
CA VAL A 58 -2.60 -6.47 10.50
C VAL A 58 -1.64 -7.47 11.11
N LEU A 59 -0.68 -7.91 10.30
CA LEU A 59 0.39 -8.79 10.74
C LEU A 59 1.58 -7.98 11.25
N GLY A 60 2.06 -8.29 12.45
CA GLY A 60 3.24 -7.67 13.02
C GLY A 60 4.50 -8.14 12.31
N GLN A 61 5.35 -7.19 11.92
CA GLN A 61 6.62 -7.46 11.24
C GLN A 61 7.67 -6.45 11.71
N ASN A 62 8.89 -6.89 12.04
CA ASN A 62 9.91 -5.97 12.56
C ASN A 62 10.29 -4.88 11.57
N ARG A 63 10.43 -5.24 10.29
CA ARG A 63 10.69 -4.34 9.18
C ARG A 63 9.84 -4.76 7.99
N ILE A 64 8.91 -3.88 7.59
CA ILE A 64 7.97 -4.16 6.50
C ILE A 64 8.68 -4.08 5.16
N CYS A 65 9.49 -3.04 4.94
CA CYS A 65 10.23 -2.85 3.71
C CYS A 65 11.54 -2.08 3.94
N SER A 66 12.37 -1.98 2.90
CA SER A 66 13.38 -0.93 2.79
C SER A 66 12.76 0.47 2.84
N GLU A 67 13.61 1.46 3.07
CA GLU A 67 13.21 2.87 3.07
C GLU A 67 12.56 3.25 1.74
N ILE A 68 11.52 4.09 1.83
CA ILE A 68 10.84 4.68 0.69
C ILE A 68 11.31 6.13 0.53
N LYS A 69 11.55 6.53 -0.72
CA LYS A 69 11.85 7.92 -1.04
C LYS A 69 10.60 8.77 -0.92
N GLN A 70 10.73 9.91 -0.26
CA GLN A 70 9.69 10.93 -0.22
C GLN A 70 9.47 11.52 -1.62
N ILE A 71 8.31 12.14 -1.81
CA ILE A 71 7.96 12.81 -3.05
C ILE A 71 8.86 14.05 -3.19
N PRO A 72 9.68 14.14 -4.25
CA PRO A 72 10.57 15.28 -4.44
C PRO A 72 9.77 16.55 -4.72
N SER A 73 10.45 17.70 -4.60
CA SER A 73 9.86 18.96 -5.02
C SER A 73 9.90 19.10 -6.54
N GLY A 74 8.78 19.52 -7.14
CA GLY A 74 8.70 19.66 -8.59
C GLY A 74 7.46 20.40 -9.08
N PRO A 75 7.31 20.53 -10.42
CA PRO A 75 6.22 21.29 -11.02
C PRO A 75 4.82 20.75 -10.70
N TRP A 76 4.70 19.45 -10.40
CA TRP A 76 3.46 18.78 -9.99
C TRP A 76 2.85 19.35 -8.71
N LEU A 77 3.64 19.94 -7.81
CA LEU A 77 3.12 20.55 -6.57
C LEU A 77 2.10 21.65 -6.85
N LYS A 78 2.26 22.39 -7.96
CA LYS A 78 1.29 23.40 -8.39
C LYS A 78 -0.04 22.76 -8.77
N GLU A 79 0.00 21.60 -9.41
CA GLU A 79 -1.17 20.86 -9.86
C GLU A 79 -1.91 20.24 -8.67
N PHE A 80 -1.18 19.65 -7.72
CA PHE A 80 -1.75 19.18 -6.46
C PHE A 80 -2.52 20.30 -5.76
N LYS A 81 -1.91 21.49 -5.63
CA LYS A 81 -2.56 22.65 -5.02
C LYS A 81 -3.82 23.10 -5.79
N MET A 82 -3.76 23.11 -7.12
CA MET A 82 -4.91 23.47 -7.98
C MET A 82 -6.09 22.51 -7.78
N HIS A 83 -5.83 21.23 -7.58
CA HIS A 83 -6.86 20.21 -7.30
C HIS A 83 -7.20 20.05 -5.81
N GLY A 84 -6.64 20.89 -4.92
CA GLY A 84 -6.84 20.78 -3.48
C GLY A 84 -6.27 19.51 -2.86
N ILE A 85 -5.32 18.85 -3.54
CA ILE A 85 -4.60 17.68 -3.06
C ILE A 85 -3.52 18.15 -2.09
N LYS A 86 -3.53 17.57 -0.89
CA LYS A 86 -2.53 17.82 0.16
C LYS A 86 -1.80 16.51 0.46
N LEU A 87 -0.47 16.56 0.37
CA LEU A 87 0.42 15.44 0.65
C LEU A 87 1.30 15.80 1.84
N THR A 88 1.66 14.81 2.64
CA THR A 88 2.46 14.97 3.87
C THR A 88 3.89 14.46 3.71
N ASP A 89 4.10 13.57 2.74
CA ASP A 89 5.31 12.84 2.40
C ASP A 89 6.18 13.56 1.36
N LEU A 90 6.37 14.88 1.53
CA LEU A 90 7.22 15.70 0.68
C LEU A 90 8.65 15.80 1.25
N GLU A 91 9.67 15.77 0.39
CA GLU A 91 11.09 15.83 0.78
C GLU A 91 11.44 17.08 1.62
N ASN A 92 10.80 18.21 1.30
CA ASN A 92 11.00 19.49 2.02
C ASN A 92 9.89 19.77 3.05
N SER A 93 9.18 18.73 3.50
CA SER A 93 8.14 18.88 4.52
C SER A 93 8.78 19.27 5.87
N PRO A 94 8.21 20.25 6.60
CA PRO A 94 8.64 20.54 7.97
C PRO A 94 8.31 19.40 8.94
N LEU A 95 7.41 18.49 8.54
CA LEU A 95 7.12 17.28 9.28
C LEU A 95 8.23 16.26 9.00
N LYS A 96 8.94 15.85 10.06
CA LYS A 96 9.88 14.74 9.97
C LYS A 96 9.09 13.44 9.77
N VAL A 97 8.90 13.06 8.50
CA VAL A 97 8.24 11.79 8.15
C VAL A 97 9.29 10.68 8.18
N ASP A 98 8.96 9.57 8.82
CA ASP A 98 9.80 8.38 8.82
C ASP A 98 9.95 7.85 7.38
N THR A 99 11.15 7.42 7.01
CA THR A 99 11.41 6.84 5.68
C THR A 99 11.06 5.36 5.65
N GLU A 100 10.90 4.72 6.80
CA GLU A 100 10.44 3.35 6.92
C GLU A 100 8.90 3.27 6.92
N ILE A 101 8.35 2.30 6.17
CA ILE A 101 6.92 1.98 6.26
C ILE A 101 6.64 1.35 7.62
N LYS A 102 5.85 2.05 8.43
CA LYS A 102 5.34 1.52 9.70
C LYS A 102 4.01 0.80 9.59
N LEU A 103 3.25 1.08 8.53
CA LEU A 103 1.96 0.45 8.25
C LEU A 103 1.80 0.27 6.75
N LEU A 104 1.60 -0.97 6.32
CA LEU A 104 1.30 -1.32 4.93
C LEU A 104 -0.13 -1.82 4.84
N ILE A 105 -0.93 -1.18 4.00
CA ILE A 105 -2.31 -1.61 3.72
C ILE A 105 -2.28 -2.52 2.49
N GLY A 106 -2.64 -3.78 2.71
CA GLY A 106 -2.74 -4.80 1.69
C GLY A 106 -4.02 -4.68 0.85
N ALA A 107 -4.08 -5.50 -0.20
CA ALA A 107 -5.26 -5.60 -1.07
C ALA A 107 -6.50 -6.14 -0.32
N ASP A 108 -6.29 -6.84 0.80
CA ASP A 108 -7.35 -7.30 1.71
C ASP A 108 -8.18 -6.16 2.31
N VAL A 109 -7.60 -4.96 2.40
CA VAL A 109 -8.25 -3.76 2.96
C VAL A 109 -8.38 -2.64 1.93
N ALA A 110 -7.40 -2.46 1.04
CA ALA A 110 -7.30 -1.32 0.12
C ALA A 110 -8.57 -1.07 -0.70
N GLY A 111 -9.22 -2.14 -1.18
CA GLY A 111 -10.45 -2.04 -1.97
C GLY A 111 -11.58 -1.29 -1.26
N LYS A 112 -11.65 -1.39 0.09
CA LYS A 112 -12.67 -0.70 0.92
C LYS A 112 -12.37 0.78 1.12
N LEU A 113 -11.11 1.18 0.90
CA LEU A 113 -10.66 2.56 1.09
C LEU A 113 -10.80 3.40 -0.17
N PHE A 114 -10.81 2.78 -1.36
CA PHE A 114 -10.98 3.53 -2.60
C PHE A 114 -12.35 4.19 -2.68
N THR A 115 -12.36 5.45 -3.12
CA THR A 115 -13.61 6.22 -3.31
C THR A 115 -14.03 6.28 -4.78
N GLY A 116 -13.23 5.73 -5.70
CA GLY A 116 -13.44 5.83 -7.14
C GLY A 116 -13.03 7.17 -7.76
N LYS A 117 -12.76 8.21 -6.95
CA LYS A 117 -12.28 9.50 -7.45
C LYS A 117 -10.79 9.39 -7.81
N ILE A 118 -10.52 9.49 -9.11
CA ILE A 118 -9.19 9.43 -9.71
C ILE A 118 -8.98 10.72 -10.52
N ILE A 119 -7.85 11.39 -10.32
CA ILE A 119 -7.47 12.59 -11.06
C ILE A 119 -6.17 12.29 -11.81
N PRO A 120 -6.22 12.12 -13.14
CA PRO A 120 -5.01 12.12 -13.94
C PRO A 120 -4.42 13.53 -13.93
N LEU A 121 -3.13 13.62 -13.62
CA LEU A 121 -2.36 14.86 -13.56
C LEU A 121 -1.32 14.87 -14.69
N LYS A 122 -0.65 16.00 -14.89
CA LYS A 122 0.50 16.09 -15.80
C LYS A 122 1.65 15.20 -15.30
N PHE A 123 2.64 14.99 -16.16
CA PHE A 123 3.86 14.23 -15.85
C PHE A 123 3.61 12.75 -15.51
N ASN A 124 2.55 12.14 -16.06
CA ASN A 124 2.19 10.73 -15.82
C ASN A 124 1.93 10.40 -14.33
N ILE A 125 1.46 11.40 -13.59
CA ILE A 125 1.07 11.25 -12.19
C ILE A 125 -0.45 11.05 -12.14
N THR A 126 -0.92 10.15 -11.30
CA THR A 126 -2.35 9.95 -11.05
C THR A 126 -2.62 10.05 -9.56
N ALA A 127 -3.47 10.99 -9.15
CA ALA A 127 -3.93 11.08 -7.78
C ALA A 127 -5.19 10.24 -7.58
N VAL A 128 -5.17 9.37 -6.58
CA VAL A 128 -6.31 8.53 -6.20
C VAL A 128 -6.79 8.94 -4.83
N HIS A 129 -8.09 9.22 -4.72
CA HIS A 129 -8.70 9.56 -3.44
C HIS A 129 -9.15 8.30 -2.70
N THR A 130 -8.69 8.20 -1.47
CA THR A 130 -9.10 7.17 -0.52
C THR A 130 -9.86 7.79 0.65
N ARG A 131 -10.52 6.96 1.45
CA ARG A 131 -11.15 7.40 2.69
C ARG A 131 -10.15 7.89 3.75
N LEU A 132 -8.86 7.59 3.59
CA LEU A 132 -7.78 8.06 4.46
C LEU A 132 -7.09 9.34 3.94
N GLY A 133 -7.42 9.79 2.73
CA GLY A 133 -6.79 10.94 2.08
C GLY A 133 -6.35 10.63 0.65
N TRP A 134 -5.43 11.44 0.13
CA TRP A 134 -4.91 11.30 -1.23
C TRP A 134 -3.67 10.42 -1.27
N THR A 135 -3.61 9.53 -2.24
CA THR A 135 -2.40 8.80 -2.62
C THR A 135 -2.04 9.15 -4.06
N VAL A 136 -0.75 9.14 -4.36
CA VAL A 136 -0.24 9.44 -5.70
C VAL A 136 0.38 8.18 -6.27
N LEU A 137 -0.06 7.83 -7.48
CA LEU A 137 0.53 6.79 -8.29
C LEU A 137 1.38 7.48 -9.37
N GLU A 138 2.65 7.15 -9.40
CA GLU A 138 3.60 7.75 -10.34
C GLU A 138 4.25 6.70 -11.24
N LYS A 139 4.66 7.13 -12.44
CA LYS A 139 5.51 6.32 -13.31
C LYS A 139 7.01 6.63 -13.14
N LEU A 140 7.36 7.84 -12.67
CA LEU A 140 8.68 8.32 -12.21
C LEU A 140 8.64 9.86 -12.08
N PHE A 141 9.03 10.43 -10.94
CA PHE A 141 9.37 11.85 -10.82
C PHE A 141 10.74 12.15 -11.47
N ASP A 142 10.84 12.00 -12.80
CA ASP A 142 12.08 12.29 -13.51
C ASP A 142 12.22 13.80 -13.78
N SER A 143 13.26 14.40 -13.22
CA SER A 143 13.92 15.57 -13.80
C SER A 143 15.18 15.10 -14.54
N GLU A 144 15.05 14.85 -15.84
CA GLU A 144 16.10 14.40 -16.78
C GLU A 144 16.76 13.02 -16.50
N PRO A 145 17.19 12.30 -17.56
CA PRO A 145 17.87 11.02 -17.41
C PRO A 145 19.30 11.23 -16.92
N SER A 146 19.48 11.40 -15.60
CA SER A 146 20.80 11.28 -15.00
C SER A 146 21.19 9.81 -14.92
N ILE A 147 22.37 9.53 -15.47
CA ILE A 147 23.02 8.22 -15.50
C ILE A 147 23.19 7.75 -14.03
N GLU A 148 22.70 6.55 -13.74
CA GLU A 148 22.80 5.85 -12.43
C GLU A 148 21.94 6.35 -11.26
N SER A 149 20.66 6.66 -11.48
CA SER A 149 19.72 6.57 -10.36
C SER A 149 19.27 5.11 -10.17
N LYS A 150 19.85 4.42 -9.17
CA LYS A 150 19.29 3.17 -8.63
C LYS A 150 17.92 3.48 -8.00
N HIS A 151 16.90 3.69 -8.83
CA HIS A 151 15.52 3.74 -8.37
C HIS A 151 15.14 2.33 -7.99
N SER A 152 15.14 2.06 -6.68
CA SER A 152 14.40 0.93 -6.13
C SER A 152 12.93 1.22 -6.37
N LEU A 153 12.41 0.81 -7.53
CA LEU A 153 10.98 0.71 -7.75
C LEU A 153 10.52 -0.38 -6.79
N MET A 154 9.85 0.01 -5.69
CA MET A 154 9.22 -0.95 -4.80
C MET A 154 8.04 -1.57 -5.55
N ILE A 155 8.31 -2.62 -6.32
CA ILE A 155 7.27 -3.44 -6.92
C ILE A 155 6.63 -4.22 -5.78
N SER A 156 5.47 -3.74 -5.30
CA SER A 156 4.62 -4.54 -4.41
C SER A 156 4.07 -5.71 -5.23
N SER A 157 4.75 -6.86 -5.14
CA SER A 157 4.28 -8.11 -5.71
C SER A 157 2.86 -8.38 -5.19
N LEU A 158 1.93 -8.66 -6.10
CA LEU A 158 0.60 -9.15 -5.77
C LEU A 158 0.76 -10.50 -5.07
N LEU A 159 0.90 -10.45 -3.74
CA LEU A 159 0.96 -11.63 -2.89
C LEU A 159 -0.41 -12.32 -2.99
N THR A 160 -0.48 -13.35 -3.81
CA THR A 160 -1.60 -14.27 -3.86
C THR A 160 -1.23 -15.45 -2.97
N GLN A 161 -2.09 -15.80 -2.01
CA GLN A 161 -2.08 -17.18 -1.51
C GLN A 161 -2.64 -18.01 -2.67
N THR A 162 -1.79 -18.43 -3.59
CA THR A 162 -2.19 -19.30 -4.68
C THR A 162 -1.93 -20.74 -4.25
N GLN A 163 -2.99 -21.53 -4.06
CA GLN A 163 -2.85 -22.98 -4.04
C GLN A 163 -2.56 -23.52 -5.45
N CYS A 164 -2.92 -22.80 -6.52
CA CYS A 164 -2.40 -23.01 -7.86
C CYS A 164 -2.54 -21.76 -8.76
N ILE A 165 -1.63 -21.56 -9.71
CA ILE A 165 -1.73 -20.50 -10.75
C ILE A 165 -2.98 -20.67 -11.64
N SER A 166 -3.47 -21.90 -11.82
CA SER A 166 -4.72 -22.17 -12.53
C SER A 166 -5.92 -21.48 -11.90
N ASP A 167 -5.89 -21.28 -10.59
CA ASP A 167 -7.01 -20.70 -9.84
C ASP A 167 -7.17 -19.20 -10.12
N LEU A 168 -6.09 -18.54 -10.55
CA LEU A 168 -6.08 -17.11 -10.89
C LEU A 168 -6.93 -16.78 -12.13
N TRP A 169 -7.11 -17.75 -13.02
CA TRP A 169 -7.85 -17.62 -14.28
C TRP A 169 -9.19 -18.37 -14.28
N SER A 170 -9.53 -19.01 -13.17
CA SER A 170 -10.84 -19.63 -13.03
C SER A 170 -11.91 -18.54 -12.96
N LEU A 171 -12.81 -18.53 -13.95
CA LEU A 171 -13.95 -17.61 -13.98
C LEU A 171 -14.83 -17.75 -12.72
N ASP A 172 -14.88 -18.96 -12.15
CA ASP A 172 -15.59 -19.24 -10.91
C ASP A 172 -14.92 -18.57 -9.70
N VAL A 173 -13.58 -18.53 -9.65
CA VAL A 173 -12.82 -17.82 -8.60
C VAL A 173 -12.94 -16.31 -8.75
N LEU A 174 -13.06 -15.82 -9.99
CA LEU A 174 -13.26 -14.40 -10.29
C LEU A 174 -14.72 -13.94 -10.13
N GLY A 175 -15.64 -14.84 -9.78
CA GLY A 175 -17.06 -14.52 -9.60
C GLY A 175 -17.79 -14.18 -10.91
N ILE A 176 -17.23 -14.57 -12.06
CA ILE A 176 -17.83 -14.38 -13.38
C ILE A 176 -18.63 -15.63 -13.73
N THR A 177 -19.85 -15.73 -13.21
CA THR A 177 -20.79 -16.78 -13.63
C THR A 177 -21.53 -16.33 -14.88
N GLY A 178 -21.23 -16.94 -16.03
CA GLY A 178 -21.93 -16.66 -17.28
C GLY A 178 -23.38 -17.14 -17.20
N SER A 179 -24.34 -16.23 -17.04
CA SER A 179 -25.74 -16.52 -17.38
C SER A 179 -25.94 -16.27 -18.87
N ALA A 180 -25.66 -17.28 -19.69
CA ALA A 180 -26.17 -17.30 -21.06
C ALA A 180 -27.67 -17.63 -20.99
N HIS A 181 -28.52 -16.62 -20.86
CA HIS A 181 -29.92 -16.77 -21.22
C HIS A 181 -30.00 -16.85 -22.75
N ARG A 182 -30.36 -18.02 -23.25
CA ARG A 182 -30.83 -18.22 -24.63
C ARG A 182 -32.28 -17.81 -24.76
#